data_AF-A0A314YCE6-F1
#
_entry.id   AF-A0A314YCE6-F1
#
_cell.length_a   1.000
_cell.length_b   1.000
_cell.length_c   1.000
_cell.angle_alpha   90.00
_cell.angle_beta   90.00
_cell.angle_gamma   90.00
#
_symmetry.space_group_name_H-M   'P 1'
#
loop_
_entity.id
_entity.type
_entity.pdbx_description
1 polymer ?
#
loop_
_entity_poly.entity_id
_entity_poly.type
_entity_poly.pdbx_seq_one_letter_code
_entity_poly.pdbx_strand_id
1 'polypeptide(L)'
;MGGERTETDSGSTSSSSFILQDDQEGFSPTSSNALVLVQNAPIVSSYNERIRPMLDAIDKLRSLMVMEEGIQLPTIKINDKLNSYLSELNKMPKKLSSVTEAMTAVMQIIGTSKESLKKILVRGEFDEFLDDKHMHCKARLVEMLNKCSDQLRECNVSDPKSNFLQEEIAILEEAKGINLPNFAPRNAFLIVLQGKVKGISSIPIGFVEQVWSYIEDVVLSVLMRNTENYYHVQFSARSAGHNLIEKMKERSINWMTEIVEMEKLTDYACNPEYLSEWNRLMTEQETFIQKVLRGTEININVEGIGMVEVGGLRKYSHVLLSQAFDLKMRMTAYWNVVLRRLIDIMGLHLQLSVSNLVNKDMEMEIMNELLGPNHGGGIERMLEEPPSMAVKRQKLIKSIKKLKDSKEVVCKIMDDRFTIRQLPCVIDN
;
A
#
# COMPACT_ATOMS: atom_id res chain seq x y z
N MET A 1 15.12 -51.55 23.90
CA MET A 1 16.54 -51.83 24.19
C MET A 1 17.02 -50.66 25.04
N GLY A 2 17.01 -50.69 26.38
CA GLY A 2 17.46 -51.76 27.29
C GLY A 2 18.99 -51.69 27.36
N GLY A 3 19.66 -51.30 28.45
CA GLY A 3 19.14 -51.05 29.79
C GLY A 3 20.12 -50.35 30.73
N GLU A 4 19.55 -49.92 31.85
CA GLU A 4 20.15 -49.72 33.16
C GLU A 4 20.20 -51.07 33.89
N ARG A 5 21.24 -51.32 34.71
CA ARG A 5 21.23 -51.98 36.05
C ARG A 5 22.59 -52.57 36.44
N THR A 6 23.23 -52.01 37.48
CA THR A 6 23.35 -52.49 38.89
C THR A 6 24.32 -53.66 39.05
N GLU A 7 25.47 -53.52 39.74
CA GLU A 7 25.70 -53.40 41.21
C GLU A 7 26.20 -54.75 41.76
N THR A 8 26.92 -54.69 42.88
CA THR A 8 27.36 -55.79 43.79
C THR A 8 28.69 -56.49 43.42
N ASP A 9 29.58 -56.89 44.33
CA ASP A 9 29.77 -56.69 45.78
C ASP A 9 31.08 -57.42 46.19
N SER A 10 31.65 -57.02 47.33
CA SER A 10 32.40 -57.83 48.30
C SER A 10 33.78 -58.44 47.98
N GLY A 11 34.66 -58.36 48.98
CA GLY A 11 35.93 -59.10 48.98
C GLY A 11 36.85 -58.77 50.17
N SER A 12 36.39 -59.02 51.39
CA SER A 12 37.18 -59.00 52.64
C SER A 12 38.05 -60.27 52.78
N THR A 13 39.30 -60.17 53.25
CA THR A 13 40.02 -61.19 54.09
C THR A 13 41.46 -60.71 54.37
N SER A 14 41.81 -60.40 55.63
CA SER A 14 42.53 -61.27 56.60
C SER A 14 44.06 -61.20 56.50
N SER A 15 44.72 -60.51 57.43
CA SER A 15 45.34 -61.08 58.65
C SER A 15 46.62 -61.88 58.36
N SER A 16 47.78 -61.36 58.76
CA SER A 16 48.79 -62.14 59.50
C SER A 16 49.93 -61.26 60.01
N SER A 17 50.08 -61.32 61.33
CA SER A 17 51.08 -60.77 62.23
C SER A 17 52.32 -61.68 62.37
N PHE A 18 53.51 -61.09 62.49
CA PHE A 18 54.70 -61.60 63.20
C PHE A 18 55.61 -60.37 63.48
N ILE A 19 55.64 -59.78 64.68
CA ILE A 19 56.34 -60.14 65.93
C ILE A 19 57.87 -60.26 65.77
N LEU A 20 58.59 -59.36 66.48
CA LEU A 20 59.83 -59.46 67.29
C LEU A 20 60.47 -58.03 67.29
N GLN A 21 60.38 -57.18 68.32
CA GLN A 21 60.85 -57.31 69.73
C GLN A 21 62.35 -57.65 69.72
N ASP A 22 63.26 -56.69 69.88
CA ASP A 22 63.74 -56.01 71.12
C ASP A 22 64.80 -54.96 70.64
N ASP A 23 65.17 -53.84 71.27
CA ASP A 23 65.38 -53.51 72.69
C ASP A 23 65.33 -51.97 72.92
N GLN A 24 64.95 -51.62 74.15
CA GLN A 24 65.49 -50.57 75.05
C GLN A 24 66.70 -49.77 74.54
N GLU A 25 66.93 -48.48 74.75
CA GLU A 25 66.47 -47.38 75.64
C GLU A 25 67.13 -46.11 75.03
N GLY A 26 66.70 -44.87 75.20
CA GLY A 26 65.75 -44.32 76.14
C GLY A 26 65.52 -42.82 75.94
N PHE A 27 64.67 -42.32 76.83
CA PHE A 27 64.37 -40.91 77.16
C PHE A 27 63.45 -40.09 76.23
N SER A 28 62.14 -40.34 76.40
CA SER A 28 61.10 -39.31 76.57
C SER A 28 61.24 -38.64 77.97
N PRO A 29 60.33 -37.77 78.50
CA PRO A 29 59.04 -37.29 77.98
C PRO A 29 58.78 -35.78 78.26
N THR A 30 57.74 -35.13 77.74
CA THR A 30 56.37 -35.14 78.30
C THR A 30 55.49 -34.11 77.56
N SER A 31 54.21 -34.40 77.35
CA SER A 31 53.08 -33.56 77.82
C SER A 31 51.80 -33.78 77.00
N SER A 32 50.98 -34.75 77.45
CA SER A 32 49.56 -34.88 77.07
C SER A 32 48.65 -33.80 77.67
N ASN A 33 49.20 -32.71 78.22
CA ASN A 33 48.43 -31.57 78.74
C ASN A 33 48.40 -30.37 77.77
N ALA A 34 49.09 -30.45 76.62
CA ALA A 34 49.23 -29.33 75.70
C ALA A 34 47.96 -29.01 74.89
N LEU A 35 47.08 -29.98 74.64
CA LEU A 35 45.93 -29.79 73.74
C LEU A 35 44.75 -29.05 74.39
N VAL A 36 44.57 -29.17 75.71
CA VAL A 36 43.47 -28.52 76.45
C VAL A 36 43.85 -27.10 76.91
N LEU A 37 45.13 -26.83 77.15
CA LEU A 37 45.61 -25.49 77.54
C LEU A 37 45.68 -24.49 76.37
N VAL A 38 45.81 -24.97 75.13
CA VAL A 38 45.87 -24.09 73.95
C VAL A 38 44.51 -23.49 73.59
N GLN A 39 43.41 -24.22 73.80
CA GLN A 39 42.06 -23.72 73.51
C GLN A 39 41.57 -22.64 74.48
N ASN A 40 42.07 -22.65 75.73
CA ASN A 40 41.62 -21.75 76.80
C ASN A 40 42.65 -20.68 77.20
N ALA A 41 43.73 -20.52 76.42
CA ALA A 41 44.64 -19.39 76.60
C ALA A 41 43.91 -18.07 76.26
N PRO A 42 43.99 -17.01 77.10
CA PRO A 42 43.26 -15.76 76.90
C PRO A 42 43.44 -15.12 75.52
N ILE A 43 44.59 -15.35 74.89
CA ILE A 43 44.93 -14.85 73.55
C ILE A 43 44.22 -15.69 72.46
N VAL A 44 44.06 -17.00 72.65
CA VAL A 44 43.44 -17.91 71.68
C VAL A 44 41.91 -17.84 71.76
N SER A 45 41.35 -17.66 72.97
CA SER A 45 39.91 -17.42 73.14
C SER A 45 39.49 -16.04 72.60
N SER A 46 40.29 -15.00 72.85
CA SER A 46 40.05 -13.64 72.31
C SER A 46 40.08 -13.62 70.78
N TYR A 47 41.02 -14.34 70.16
CA TYR A 47 41.10 -14.48 68.71
C TYR A 47 39.85 -15.17 68.13
N ASN A 48 39.43 -16.30 68.71
CA ASN A 48 38.27 -17.05 68.22
C ASN A 48 36.92 -16.37 68.50
N GLU A 49 36.79 -15.56 69.57
CA GLU A 49 35.54 -14.88 69.91
C GLU A 49 35.37 -13.49 69.28
N ARG A 50 36.46 -12.75 69.03
CA ARG A 50 36.38 -11.38 68.49
C ARG A 50 36.91 -11.22 67.07
N ILE A 51 38.06 -11.83 66.77
CA ILE A 51 38.77 -11.60 65.52
C ILE A 51 38.22 -12.52 64.42
N ARG A 52 38.01 -13.80 64.74
CA ARG A 52 37.51 -14.80 63.79
C ARG A 52 36.10 -14.51 63.26
N PRO A 53 35.13 -14.04 64.07
CA PRO A 53 33.82 -13.66 63.55
C PRO A 53 33.85 -12.39 62.68
N MET A 54 34.79 -11.47 62.91
CA MET A 54 35.03 -10.33 62.01
C MET A 54 35.62 -10.77 60.68
N LEU A 55 36.59 -11.70 60.70
CA LEU A 55 37.15 -12.29 59.48
C LEU A 55 36.09 -13.09 58.72
N ASP A 56 35.28 -13.90 59.40
CA ASP A 56 34.15 -14.62 58.81
C ASP A 56 33.07 -13.67 58.29
N ALA A 57 32.85 -12.52 58.93
CA ALA A 57 31.95 -11.48 58.44
C ALA A 57 32.53 -10.77 57.20
N ILE A 58 33.84 -10.51 57.16
CA ILE A 58 34.53 -9.97 55.99
C ILE A 58 34.49 -10.97 54.83
N ASP A 59 34.67 -12.27 55.11
CA ASP A 59 34.57 -13.32 54.10
C ASP A 59 33.13 -13.60 53.67
N LYS A 60 32.14 -13.47 54.57
CA LYS A 60 30.72 -13.44 54.21
C LYS A 60 30.37 -12.22 53.38
N LEU A 61 30.90 -11.04 53.69
CA LEU A 61 30.70 -9.84 52.87
C LEU A 61 31.34 -9.99 51.49
N ARG A 62 32.49 -10.67 51.42
CA ARG A 62 33.17 -11.06 50.17
C ARG A 62 32.35 -12.07 49.36
N SER A 63 31.70 -13.04 50.02
CA SER A 63 30.83 -14.03 49.39
C SER A 63 29.45 -13.48 49.03
N LEU A 64 28.94 -12.48 49.76
CA LEU A 64 27.56 -11.98 49.63
C LEU A 64 27.34 -11.05 48.42
N MET A 65 28.37 -10.47 47.77
CA MET A 65 28.23 -9.85 46.43
C MET A 65 29.51 -9.28 45.75
N VAL A 66 30.68 -9.93 45.84
CA VAL A 66 31.86 -9.47 45.06
C VAL A 66 32.44 -10.51 44.09
N MET A 67 32.11 -11.80 44.23
CA MET A 67 32.65 -12.87 43.36
C MET A 67 31.61 -13.94 43.00
N GLU A 68 30.40 -13.58 42.60
CA GLU A 68 29.50 -14.55 41.95
C GLU A 68 29.52 -14.34 40.42
N GLU A 69 30.18 -15.27 39.72
CA GLU A 69 30.35 -15.37 38.26
C GLU A 69 29.04 -15.67 37.50
N GLY A 70 27.89 -15.15 37.95
CA GLY A 70 26.58 -15.46 37.37
C GLY A 70 25.75 -14.25 36.94
N ILE A 71 26.18 -13.03 37.24
CA ILE A 71 25.46 -11.83 36.80
C ILE A 71 25.81 -11.58 35.34
N GLN A 72 24.83 -11.70 34.42
CA GLN A 72 24.98 -11.20 33.05
C GLN A 72 25.70 -9.84 33.11
N LEU A 73 26.93 -9.76 32.58
CA LEU A 73 27.79 -8.59 32.74
C LEU A 73 26.96 -7.32 32.49
N PRO A 74 26.95 -6.35 33.42
CA PRO A 74 26.30 -5.06 33.20
C PRO A 74 26.69 -4.45 31.84
N THR A 75 27.93 -4.67 31.42
CA THR A 75 28.49 -4.29 30.11
C THR A 75 27.73 -4.89 28.92
N ILE A 76 27.37 -6.18 28.93
CA ILE A 76 26.65 -6.84 27.82
C ILE A 76 25.24 -6.24 27.69
N LYS A 77 24.51 -6.14 28.80
CA LYS A 77 23.16 -5.57 28.83
C LYS A 77 23.13 -4.08 28.47
N ILE A 78 24.15 -3.32 28.87
CA ILE A 78 24.35 -1.92 28.45
C ILE A 78 24.64 -1.87 26.95
N ASN A 79 25.47 -2.76 26.42
CA ASN A 79 25.85 -2.79 25.02
C ASN A 79 24.66 -3.16 24.11
N ASP A 80 23.84 -4.14 24.49
CA ASP A 80 22.63 -4.52 23.75
C ASP A 80 21.63 -3.36 23.70
N LYS A 81 21.40 -2.69 24.83
CA LYS A 81 20.49 -1.54 24.92
C LYS A 81 21.04 -0.32 24.18
N LEU A 82 22.36 -0.10 24.21
CA LEU A 82 23.03 0.94 23.45
C LEU A 82 22.91 0.69 21.95
N ASN A 83 23.15 -0.54 21.49
CA ASN A 83 23.00 -0.93 20.09
C ASN A 83 21.54 -0.80 19.62
N SER A 84 20.57 -1.17 20.47
CA SER A 84 19.15 -0.94 20.19
C SER A 84 18.83 0.55 20.02
N TYR A 85 19.29 1.42 20.92
CA TYR A 85 19.04 2.86 20.80
C TYR A 85 19.81 3.52 19.66
N LEU A 86 21.01 3.03 19.31
CA LEU A 86 21.74 3.48 18.12
C LEU A 86 21.03 3.05 16.84
N SER A 87 20.50 1.83 16.78
CA SER A 87 19.68 1.35 15.66
C SER A 87 18.40 2.20 15.52
N GLU A 88 17.72 2.50 16.62
CA GLU A 88 16.54 3.37 16.61
C GLU A 88 16.90 4.80 16.19
N LEU A 89 18.05 5.34 16.62
CA LEU A 89 18.51 6.68 16.22
C LEU A 89 18.83 6.74 14.71
N ASN A 90 19.49 5.71 14.19
CA ASN A 90 19.86 5.61 12.78
C ASN A 90 18.64 5.44 11.87
N LYS A 91 17.54 4.89 12.38
CA LYS A 91 16.25 4.81 11.69
C LYS A 91 15.49 6.13 11.68
N MET A 92 15.85 7.11 12.51
CA MET A 92 15.20 8.42 12.50
C MET A 92 15.65 9.24 11.28
N PRO A 93 14.75 10.06 10.68
CA PRO A 93 15.10 10.93 9.56
C PRO A 93 16.31 11.80 9.87
N LYS A 94 17.20 12.06 8.90
CA LYS A 94 18.34 12.97 9.12
C LYS A 94 17.82 14.40 9.24
N LYS A 95 18.32 15.14 10.24
CA LYS A 95 18.06 16.58 10.33
C LYS A 95 18.70 17.26 9.11
N LEU A 96 17.90 17.98 8.34
CA LEU A 96 18.38 18.80 7.23
C LEU A 96 19.07 20.03 7.81
N SER A 97 20.29 20.30 7.37
CA SER A 97 21.14 21.37 7.93
C SER A 97 21.21 22.60 7.05
N SER A 98 20.78 22.50 5.79
CA SER A 98 20.75 23.62 4.84
C SER A 98 19.56 23.54 3.88
N VAL A 99 19.20 24.70 3.32
CA VAL A 99 18.16 24.82 2.27
C VAL A 99 18.52 23.98 1.04
N THR A 100 19.81 23.87 0.69
CA THR A 100 20.28 23.06 -0.43
C THR A 100 20.07 21.56 -0.20
N GLU A 101 20.33 21.08 1.02
CA GLU A 101 20.03 19.69 1.41
C GLU A 101 18.53 19.42 1.36
N ALA A 102 17.72 20.35 1.85
CA ALA A 102 16.26 20.24 1.83
C ALA A 102 15.71 20.20 0.40
N MET A 103 16.16 21.09 -0.49
CA MET A 103 15.80 21.08 -1.90
C MET A 103 16.20 19.78 -2.59
N THR A 104 17.40 19.27 -2.31
CA THR A 104 17.88 18.00 -2.88
C THR A 104 17.00 16.84 -2.43
N ALA A 105 16.62 16.80 -1.14
CA ALA A 105 15.71 15.79 -0.60
C ALA A 105 14.33 15.85 -1.26
N VAL A 106 13.78 17.05 -1.47
CA VAL A 106 12.50 17.25 -2.19
C VAL A 106 12.59 16.72 -3.60
N MET A 107 13.63 17.10 -4.36
CA MET A 107 13.81 16.64 -5.74
C MET A 107 13.93 15.11 -5.80
N GLN A 108 14.64 14.49 -4.86
CA GLN A 108 14.73 13.03 -4.77
C GLN A 108 13.38 12.38 -4.47
N ILE A 109 12.59 12.94 -3.54
CA ILE A 109 11.24 12.46 -3.21
C ILE A 109 10.30 12.57 -4.41
N ILE A 110 10.31 13.72 -5.10
CA ILE A 110 9.50 13.94 -6.30
C ILE A 110 9.92 12.97 -7.39
N GLY A 111 11.22 12.82 -7.65
CA GLY A 111 11.74 11.89 -8.66
C GLY A 111 11.36 10.44 -8.38
N THR A 112 11.48 10.00 -7.13
CA THR A 112 11.09 8.65 -6.71
C THR A 112 9.58 8.42 -6.85
N SER A 113 8.77 9.39 -6.41
CA SER A 113 7.31 9.32 -6.52
C SER A 113 6.85 9.30 -7.97
N LYS A 114 7.47 10.13 -8.82
CA LYS A 114 7.21 10.20 -10.26
C LYS A 114 7.51 8.88 -10.96
N GLU A 115 8.65 8.25 -10.65
CA GLU A 115 9.01 6.97 -11.26
C GLU A 115 8.07 5.85 -10.79
N SER A 116 7.73 5.81 -9.50
CA SER A 116 6.76 4.85 -8.95
C SER A 116 5.38 4.98 -9.61
N LEU A 117 4.86 6.21 -9.74
CA LEU A 117 3.60 6.47 -10.44
C LEU A 117 3.69 6.13 -11.93
N LYS A 118 4.82 6.41 -12.57
CA LYS A 118 5.04 6.08 -13.98
C LYS A 118 5.01 4.57 -14.21
N LYS A 119 5.61 3.79 -13.30
CA LYS A 119 5.55 2.33 -13.36
C LYS A 119 4.10 1.83 -13.29
N ILE A 120 3.37 2.19 -12.23
CA ILE A 120 2.03 1.62 -11.97
C ILE A 120 0.94 2.18 -12.91
N LEU A 121 0.92 3.49 -13.16
CA LEU A 121 -0.13 4.15 -13.94
C LEU A 121 0.16 4.20 -15.45
N VAL A 122 1.42 4.37 -15.84
CA VAL A 122 1.80 4.58 -17.26
C VAL A 122 2.31 3.30 -17.91
N ARG A 123 3.26 2.60 -17.32
CA ARG A 123 3.89 1.39 -17.90
C ARG A 123 3.15 0.09 -17.60
N GLY A 124 2.42 0.03 -16.48
CA GLY A 124 1.76 -1.19 -16.01
C GLY A 124 2.67 -2.16 -15.25
N GLU A 125 3.81 -1.67 -14.77
CA GLU A 125 4.69 -2.39 -13.86
C GLU A 125 4.10 -2.30 -12.43
N PHE A 126 4.04 -3.43 -11.72
CA PHE A 126 3.48 -3.52 -10.36
C PHE A 126 4.43 -4.21 -9.37
N ASP A 127 5.71 -4.31 -9.73
CA ASP A 127 6.81 -4.88 -8.94
C ASP A 127 6.93 -4.23 -7.56
N GLU A 128 6.64 -2.93 -7.45
CA GLU A 128 6.72 -2.16 -6.20
C GLU A 128 5.56 -2.45 -5.23
N PHE A 129 4.49 -3.09 -5.70
CA PHE A 129 3.23 -3.30 -4.98
C PHE A 129 2.63 -4.69 -5.30
N LEU A 130 3.41 -5.75 -5.13
CA LEU A 130 2.97 -7.12 -5.46
C LEU A 130 1.70 -7.56 -4.71
N ASP A 131 1.63 -7.26 -3.41
CA ASP A 131 0.54 -7.69 -2.54
C ASP A 131 -0.69 -6.76 -2.58
N ASP A 132 -0.54 -5.56 -3.12
CA ASP A 132 -1.60 -4.57 -3.17
C ASP A 132 -2.24 -4.48 -4.56
N LYS A 133 -3.31 -5.27 -4.74
CA LYS A 133 -4.09 -5.28 -5.99
C LYS A 133 -4.69 -3.92 -6.35
N HIS A 134 -4.89 -3.03 -5.38
CA HIS A 134 -5.39 -1.69 -5.66
C HIS A 134 -4.36 -0.87 -6.44
N MET A 135 -3.05 -1.15 -6.27
CA MET A 135 -1.96 -0.50 -6.99
C MET A 135 -1.66 -1.11 -8.36
N HIS A 136 -2.38 -2.17 -8.77
CA HIS A 136 -2.24 -2.78 -10.10
C HIS A 136 -3.03 -1.96 -11.13
N CYS A 137 -2.64 -0.71 -11.32
CA CYS A 137 -3.53 0.32 -11.88
C CYS A 137 -4.02 0.03 -13.27
N LYS A 138 -3.19 -0.47 -14.20
CA LYS A 138 -3.65 -0.82 -15.54
C LYS A 138 -4.80 -1.83 -15.52
N ALA A 139 -4.73 -2.85 -14.65
CA ALA A 139 -5.79 -3.83 -14.52
C ALA A 139 -7.08 -3.19 -13.99
N ARG A 140 -6.98 -2.34 -12.95
CA ARG A 140 -8.14 -1.63 -12.39
C ARG A 140 -8.78 -0.70 -13.42
N LEU A 141 -7.99 0.07 -14.17
CA LEU A 141 -8.49 0.98 -15.20
C LEU A 141 -9.19 0.25 -16.35
N VAL A 142 -8.66 -0.92 -16.78
CA VAL A 142 -9.32 -1.76 -17.79
C VAL A 142 -10.67 -2.29 -17.29
N GLU A 143 -10.75 -2.72 -16.02
CA GLU A 143 -12.02 -3.15 -15.44
C GLU A 143 -13.05 -2.04 -15.39
N MET A 144 -12.63 -0.80 -15.06
CA MET A 144 -13.53 0.36 -15.07
C MET A 144 -14.02 0.69 -16.49
N LEU A 145 -13.15 0.59 -17.51
CA LEU A 145 -13.54 0.76 -18.92
C LEU A 145 -14.54 -0.31 -19.37
N ASN A 146 -14.28 -1.58 -19.02
CA ASN A 146 -15.20 -2.68 -19.36
C ASN A 146 -16.56 -2.46 -18.69
N LYS A 147 -16.57 -2.10 -17.40
CA LYS A 147 -17.80 -1.77 -16.68
C LYS A 147 -18.56 -0.61 -17.33
N CYS A 148 -17.86 0.44 -17.76
CA CYS A 148 -18.48 1.54 -18.51
C CYS A 148 -19.08 1.07 -19.84
N SER A 149 -18.39 0.17 -20.55
CA SER A 149 -18.90 -0.44 -21.79
C SER A 149 -20.19 -1.23 -21.55
N ASP A 150 -20.24 -2.02 -20.48
CA ASP A 150 -21.44 -2.78 -20.10
C ASP A 150 -22.61 -1.84 -19.75
N GLN A 151 -22.36 -0.80 -18.95
CA GLN A 151 -23.37 0.21 -18.60
C GLN A 151 -23.93 0.92 -19.84
N LEU A 152 -23.07 1.30 -20.79
CA LEU A 152 -23.49 1.92 -22.05
C LEU A 152 -24.35 1.00 -22.92
N ARG A 153 -24.09 -0.32 -22.90
CA ARG A 153 -24.89 -1.31 -23.62
C ARG A 153 -26.24 -1.56 -22.97
N GLU A 154 -26.27 -1.59 -21.63
CA GLU A 154 -27.49 -1.83 -20.84
C GLU A 154 -28.46 -0.64 -20.84
N CYS A 155 -27.96 0.60 -20.95
CA CYS A 155 -28.76 1.82 -20.82
C CYS A 155 -29.88 1.99 -21.87
N ASN A 156 -29.83 1.23 -22.97
CA ASN A 156 -30.84 1.26 -24.04
C ASN A 156 -31.74 0.01 -24.08
N VAL A 157 -31.72 -0.82 -23.03
CA VAL A 157 -32.70 -1.91 -22.86
C VAL A 157 -33.98 -1.37 -22.20
N SER A 158 -34.54 -0.28 -22.72
CA SER A 158 -35.98 -0.06 -22.56
C SER A 158 -36.69 -1.14 -23.37
N ASP A 159 -37.70 -1.81 -22.80
CA ASP A 159 -38.37 -2.99 -23.40
C ASP A 159 -38.68 -2.76 -24.89
N PRO A 160 -37.83 -3.24 -25.83
CA PRO A 160 -37.95 -2.90 -27.25
C PRO A 160 -39.17 -3.54 -27.90
N LYS A 161 -39.85 -4.41 -27.15
CA LYS A 161 -40.77 -5.42 -27.65
C LYS A 161 -42.20 -4.93 -27.66
N SER A 162 -42.61 -4.12 -26.68
CA SER A 162 -43.99 -3.63 -26.56
C SER A 162 -44.29 -2.37 -27.40
N ASN A 163 -43.26 -1.60 -27.80
CA ASN A 163 -43.42 -0.34 -28.55
C ASN A 163 -42.55 -0.27 -29.83
N PHE A 164 -42.25 -1.41 -30.45
CA PHE A 164 -41.41 -1.47 -31.65
C PHE A 164 -41.94 -0.56 -32.78
N LEU A 165 -41.05 0.23 -33.39
CA LEU A 165 -41.30 1.24 -34.44
C LEU A 165 -42.21 2.42 -34.07
N GLN A 166 -42.82 2.47 -32.88
CA GLN A 166 -43.74 3.56 -32.53
C GLN A 166 -43.04 4.92 -32.45
N GLU A 167 -41.86 4.97 -31.83
CA GLU A 167 -41.04 6.19 -31.75
C GLU A 167 -40.58 6.62 -33.15
N GLU A 168 -40.04 5.67 -33.95
CA GLU A 168 -39.59 5.96 -35.30
C GLU A 168 -40.72 6.45 -36.20
N ILE A 169 -41.92 5.86 -36.09
CA ILE A 169 -43.11 6.32 -36.81
C ILE A 169 -43.49 7.73 -36.37
N ALA A 170 -43.62 7.99 -35.07
CA ALA A 170 -43.99 9.31 -34.56
C ALA A 170 -43.03 10.40 -35.07
N ILE A 171 -41.71 10.15 -35.03
CA ILE A 171 -40.70 11.08 -35.54
C ILE A 171 -40.83 11.27 -37.05
N LEU A 172 -41.06 10.21 -37.82
CA LEU A 172 -41.27 10.30 -39.26
C LEU A 172 -42.54 11.08 -39.62
N GLU A 173 -43.59 10.98 -38.81
CA GLU A 173 -44.82 11.74 -39.00
C GLU A 173 -44.63 13.24 -38.74
N GLU A 174 -43.90 13.61 -37.69
CA GLU A 174 -43.56 15.00 -37.38
C GLU A 174 -42.52 15.58 -38.36
N ALA A 175 -41.64 14.74 -38.89
CA ALA A 175 -40.63 15.13 -39.88
C ALA A 175 -41.17 15.16 -41.33
N LYS A 176 -42.47 14.95 -41.55
CA LYS A 176 -43.10 15.02 -42.89
C LYS A 176 -42.90 16.42 -43.48
N GLY A 177 -42.15 16.48 -44.58
CA GLY A 177 -42.02 17.68 -45.42
C GLY A 177 -42.76 17.52 -46.75
N ILE A 178 -42.77 18.58 -47.57
CA ILE A 178 -43.23 18.53 -48.97
C ILE A 178 -42.14 17.88 -49.83
N ASN A 179 -41.97 16.56 -49.66
CA ASN A 179 -40.85 15.80 -50.22
C ASN A 179 -41.36 14.64 -51.09
N LEU A 180 -40.45 14.05 -51.87
CA LEU A 180 -40.76 12.83 -52.61
C LEU A 180 -41.14 11.68 -51.66
N PRO A 181 -42.14 10.86 -52.02
CA PRO A 181 -42.43 9.62 -51.30
C PRO A 181 -41.20 8.70 -51.24
N ASN A 182 -41.14 7.84 -50.23
CA ASN A 182 -40.08 6.83 -50.02
C ASN A 182 -38.69 7.38 -49.66
N PHE A 183 -38.56 8.67 -49.30
CA PHE A 183 -37.31 9.20 -48.75
C PHE A 183 -37.42 9.40 -47.23
N ALA A 184 -36.63 8.68 -46.44
CA ALA A 184 -36.55 8.92 -45.00
C ALA A 184 -35.75 10.22 -44.75
N PRO A 185 -36.32 11.24 -44.08
CA PRO A 185 -35.59 12.48 -43.83
C PRO A 185 -34.37 12.23 -42.96
N ARG A 186 -33.18 12.73 -43.35
CA ARG A 186 -31.98 12.69 -42.49
C ARG A 186 -32.25 13.28 -41.10
N ASN A 187 -33.10 14.29 -41.02
CA ASN A 187 -33.48 14.92 -39.74
C ASN A 187 -34.15 13.94 -38.76
N ALA A 188 -34.96 12.99 -39.25
CA ALA A 188 -35.56 11.97 -38.39
C ALA A 188 -34.49 11.08 -37.74
N PHE A 189 -33.46 10.70 -38.50
CA PHE A 189 -32.30 9.98 -37.95
C PHE A 189 -31.59 10.78 -36.87
N LEU A 190 -31.34 12.07 -37.11
CA LEU A 190 -30.66 12.94 -36.14
C LEU A 190 -31.47 13.13 -34.86
N ILE A 191 -32.79 13.25 -34.93
CA ILE A 191 -33.66 13.35 -33.74
C ILE A 191 -33.52 12.10 -32.86
N VAL A 192 -33.57 10.90 -33.46
CA VAL A 192 -33.38 9.63 -32.73
C VAL A 192 -31.97 9.55 -32.13
N LEU A 193 -30.94 9.93 -32.90
CA LEU A 193 -29.55 9.92 -32.44
C LEU A 193 -29.38 10.82 -31.22
N GLN A 194 -29.86 12.06 -31.31
CA GLN A 194 -29.76 13.06 -30.24
C GLN A 194 -30.49 12.61 -28.98
N GLY A 195 -31.68 12.02 -29.13
CA GLY A 195 -32.43 11.43 -28.02
C GLY A 195 -31.63 10.35 -27.30
N LYS A 196 -31.04 9.41 -28.05
CA LYS A 196 -30.23 8.33 -27.49
C LYS A 196 -28.92 8.81 -26.84
N VAL A 197 -28.18 9.71 -27.50
CA VAL A 197 -26.94 10.29 -26.94
C VAL A 197 -27.24 11.07 -25.67
N LYS A 198 -28.35 11.82 -25.63
CA LYS A 198 -28.82 12.49 -24.41
C LYS A 198 -29.18 11.50 -23.30
N GLY A 199 -29.74 10.34 -23.65
CA GLY A 199 -30.07 9.28 -22.68
C GLY A 199 -28.83 8.71 -21.97
N ILE A 200 -27.70 8.61 -22.66
CA ILE A 200 -26.45 8.06 -22.09
C ILE A 200 -25.48 9.12 -21.57
N SER A 201 -25.77 10.42 -21.67
CA SER A 201 -24.77 11.48 -21.49
C SER A 201 -24.10 11.49 -20.11
N SER A 202 -24.79 11.02 -19.08
CA SER A 202 -24.26 10.95 -17.71
C SER A 202 -23.26 9.80 -17.49
N ILE A 203 -23.36 8.71 -18.25
CA ILE A 203 -22.52 7.51 -18.06
C ILE A 203 -21.04 7.82 -18.34
N PRO A 204 -20.67 8.41 -19.49
CA PRO A 204 -19.32 8.88 -19.76
C PRO A 204 -18.72 9.78 -18.68
N ILE A 205 -19.52 10.73 -18.20
CA ILE A 205 -19.08 11.74 -17.23
C ILE A 205 -18.83 11.07 -15.87
N GLY A 206 -19.76 10.23 -15.41
CA GLY A 206 -19.60 9.46 -14.17
C GLY A 206 -18.42 8.50 -14.20
N PHE A 207 -18.12 7.90 -15.36
CA PHE A 207 -16.90 7.10 -15.54
C PHE A 207 -15.63 7.92 -15.30
N VAL A 208 -15.53 9.12 -15.90
CA VAL A 208 -14.38 10.01 -15.70
C VAL A 208 -14.22 10.37 -14.23
N GLU A 209 -15.32 10.69 -13.53
CA GLU A 209 -15.28 10.99 -12.09
C GLU A 209 -14.75 9.81 -11.28
N GLN A 210 -15.25 8.61 -11.55
CA GLN A 210 -14.84 7.39 -10.84
C GLN A 210 -13.34 7.12 -11.04
N VAL A 211 -12.85 7.24 -12.28
CA VAL A 211 -11.44 7.01 -12.62
C VAL A 211 -10.53 8.00 -11.91
N TRP A 212 -10.90 9.29 -11.88
CA TRP A 212 -10.07 10.28 -11.22
C TRP A 212 -10.07 10.15 -9.70
N SER A 213 -11.16 9.73 -9.07
CA SER A 213 -11.18 9.38 -7.65
C SER A 213 -10.26 8.19 -7.34
N TYR A 214 -10.24 7.17 -8.20
CA TYR A 214 -9.29 6.06 -8.05
C TYR A 214 -7.83 6.51 -8.23
N ILE A 215 -7.53 7.34 -9.23
CA ILE A 215 -6.18 7.87 -9.46
C ILE A 215 -5.74 8.75 -8.30
N GLU A 216 -6.65 9.51 -7.70
CA GLU A 216 -6.39 10.31 -6.50
C GLU A 216 -5.87 9.45 -5.35
N ASP A 217 -6.58 8.36 -5.02
CA ASP A 217 -6.17 7.44 -3.97
C ASP A 217 -4.77 6.86 -4.23
N VAL A 218 -4.48 6.46 -5.47
CA VAL A 218 -3.18 5.94 -5.88
C VAL A 218 -2.08 7.00 -5.75
N VAL A 219 -2.30 8.19 -6.29
CA VAL A 219 -1.33 9.30 -6.26
C VAL A 219 -1.01 9.70 -4.83
N LEU A 220 -2.03 9.88 -4.00
CA LEU A 220 -1.85 10.22 -2.59
C LEU A 220 -1.10 9.12 -1.85
N SER A 221 -1.43 7.85 -2.08
CA SER A 221 -0.74 6.72 -1.44
C SER A 221 0.75 6.71 -1.75
N VAL A 222 1.15 6.92 -3.00
CA VAL A 222 2.57 6.99 -3.39
C VAL A 222 3.25 8.20 -2.78
N LEU A 223 2.61 9.38 -2.81
CA LEU A 223 3.16 10.60 -2.23
C LEU A 223 3.36 10.46 -0.72
N MET A 224 2.39 9.88 0.00
CA MET A 224 2.46 9.70 1.45
C MET A 224 3.54 8.70 1.85
N ARG A 225 3.69 7.60 1.10
CA ARG A 225 4.76 6.61 1.30
C ARG A 225 6.15 7.22 1.17
N ASN A 226 6.35 8.13 0.21
CA ASN A 226 7.66 8.74 -0.05
C ASN A 226 7.96 9.96 0.84
N THR A 227 6.96 10.51 1.54
CA THR A 227 7.10 11.71 2.38
C THR A 227 6.95 11.44 3.88
N GLU A 228 6.76 10.19 4.31
CA GLU A 228 6.54 9.80 5.72
C GLU A 228 7.55 10.40 6.70
N ASN A 229 8.80 10.55 6.27
CA ASN A 229 9.90 11.06 7.08
C ASN A 229 9.96 12.60 7.18
N TYR A 230 9.13 13.33 6.42
CA TYR A 230 9.20 14.77 6.25
C TYR A 230 7.80 15.41 6.32
N TYR A 231 7.32 15.67 7.54
CA TYR A 231 5.96 16.19 7.80
C TYR A 231 5.57 17.41 6.93
N HIS A 232 6.45 18.41 6.80
CA HIS A 232 6.16 19.61 6.03
C HIS A 232 6.04 19.32 4.51
N VAL A 233 6.89 18.43 3.99
CA VAL A 233 6.81 17.99 2.59
C VAL A 233 5.57 17.14 2.35
N GLN A 234 5.21 16.30 3.33
CA GLN A 234 4.02 15.47 3.27
C GLN A 234 2.75 16.32 3.15
N PHE A 235 2.61 17.37 3.97
CA PHE A 235 1.48 18.27 3.89
C PHE A 235 1.41 18.97 2.52
N SER A 236 2.52 19.55 2.05
CA SER A 236 2.56 20.24 0.75
C SER A 236 2.33 19.28 -0.42
N ALA A 237 2.93 18.08 -0.40
CA ALA A 237 2.73 17.07 -1.44
C ALA A 237 1.28 16.59 -1.47
N ARG A 238 0.63 16.43 -0.31
CA ARG A 238 -0.79 16.07 -0.23
C ARG A 238 -1.68 17.15 -0.83
N SER A 239 -1.48 18.41 -0.42
CA SER A 239 -2.23 19.56 -0.93
C SER A 239 -2.08 19.70 -2.45
N ALA A 240 -0.84 19.67 -2.94
CA ALA A 240 -0.53 19.70 -4.37
C ALA A 240 -1.13 18.52 -5.14
N GLY A 241 -1.10 17.32 -4.56
CA GLY A 241 -1.72 16.12 -5.12
C GLY A 241 -3.21 16.28 -5.32
N HIS A 242 -3.94 16.72 -4.30
CA HIS A 242 -5.39 16.99 -4.40
C HIS A 242 -5.70 18.05 -5.46
N ASN A 243 -5.02 19.21 -5.41
CA ASN A 243 -5.24 20.30 -6.36
C ASN A 243 -4.98 19.87 -7.81
N LEU A 244 -3.93 19.07 -8.04
CA LEU A 244 -3.61 18.54 -9.36
C LEU A 244 -4.69 17.58 -9.87
N ILE A 245 -5.14 16.66 -9.03
CA ILE A 245 -6.19 15.71 -9.40
C ILE A 245 -7.48 16.46 -9.73
N GLU A 246 -7.89 17.43 -8.92
CA GLU A 246 -9.10 18.22 -9.14
C GLU A 246 -9.04 18.92 -10.51
N LYS A 247 -7.92 19.58 -10.81
CA LYS A 247 -7.66 20.24 -12.10
C LYS A 247 -7.69 19.27 -13.28
N MET A 248 -7.11 18.08 -13.13
CA MET A 248 -7.09 17.07 -14.18
C MET A 248 -8.46 16.42 -14.39
N LYS A 249 -9.21 16.22 -13.30
CA LYS A 249 -10.59 15.74 -13.31
C LYS A 249 -11.51 16.72 -14.02
N GLU A 250 -11.47 18.00 -13.67
CA GLU A 250 -12.29 19.05 -14.30
C GLU A 250 -12.04 19.12 -15.82
N ARG A 251 -10.77 19.18 -16.24
CA ARG A 251 -10.40 19.17 -17.67
C ARG A 251 -10.96 17.94 -18.39
N SER A 252 -10.88 16.78 -17.75
CA SER A 252 -11.36 15.52 -18.31
C SER A 252 -12.88 15.49 -18.46
N ILE A 253 -13.61 16.04 -17.49
CA ILE A 253 -15.08 16.15 -17.53
C ILE A 253 -15.52 17.11 -18.64
N ASN A 254 -14.87 18.27 -18.76
CA ASN A 254 -15.17 19.23 -19.81
C ASN A 254 -14.94 18.63 -21.20
N TRP A 255 -13.80 17.97 -21.39
CA TRP A 255 -13.50 17.27 -22.64
C TRP A 255 -14.50 16.16 -22.95
N MET A 256 -14.89 15.35 -21.95
CA MET A 256 -15.89 14.30 -22.16
C MET A 256 -17.26 14.88 -22.52
N THR A 257 -17.62 16.03 -21.93
CA THR A 257 -18.84 16.76 -22.27
C THR A 257 -18.81 17.21 -23.73
N GLU A 258 -17.70 17.78 -24.20
CA GLU A 258 -17.53 18.15 -25.62
C GLU A 258 -17.68 16.94 -26.56
N ILE A 259 -17.09 15.78 -26.20
CA ILE A 259 -17.20 14.55 -27.00
C ILE A 259 -18.66 14.08 -27.10
N VAL A 260 -19.40 14.12 -26.00
CA VAL A 260 -20.84 13.77 -26.00
C VAL A 260 -21.65 14.76 -26.85
N GLU A 261 -21.35 16.06 -26.79
CA GLU A 261 -22.03 17.05 -27.64
C GLU A 261 -21.69 16.89 -29.12
N MET A 262 -20.43 16.58 -29.46
CA MET A 262 -20.03 16.32 -30.85
C MET A 262 -20.78 15.14 -31.46
N GLU A 263 -21.02 14.08 -30.68
CA GLU A 263 -21.75 12.89 -31.13
C GLU A 263 -23.23 13.17 -31.43
N LYS A 264 -23.80 14.27 -30.92
CA LYS A 264 -25.18 14.70 -31.23
C LYS A 264 -25.31 15.41 -32.58
N LEU A 265 -24.21 15.89 -33.15
CA LEU A 265 -24.22 16.79 -34.30
C LEU A 265 -24.01 16.08 -35.64
N THR A 266 -23.36 14.90 -35.64
CA THR A 266 -22.97 14.21 -36.86
C THR A 266 -23.34 12.73 -36.84
N ASP A 267 -23.85 12.25 -37.96
CA ASP A 267 -24.17 10.86 -38.27
C ASP A 267 -23.06 10.18 -39.10
N TYR A 268 -21.85 10.77 -39.11
CA TYR A 268 -20.74 10.25 -39.89
C TYR A 268 -20.24 8.89 -39.35
N ALA A 269 -20.10 7.92 -40.27
CA ALA A 269 -19.44 6.65 -40.03
C ALA A 269 -18.57 6.28 -41.24
N CYS A 270 -17.28 6.08 -41.00
CA CYS A 270 -16.34 5.48 -41.95
C CYS A 270 -16.08 3.99 -41.68
N ASN A 271 -16.74 3.41 -40.67
CA ASN A 271 -16.58 2.00 -40.32
C ASN A 271 -17.28 1.11 -41.38
N PRO A 272 -16.57 0.24 -42.12
CA PRO A 272 -17.19 -0.67 -43.08
C PRO A 272 -18.17 -1.68 -42.44
N GLU A 273 -18.02 -1.96 -41.14
CA GLU A 273 -18.93 -2.82 -40.37
C GLU A 273 -20.34 -2.21 -40.30
N TYR A 274 -20.48 -0.88 -40.32
CA TYR A 274 -21.80 -0.23 -40.31
C TYR A 274 -22.64 -0.62 -41.52
N LEU A 275 -22.08 -0.51 -42.72
CA LEU A 275 -22.80 -0.87 -43.96
C LEU A 275 -23.13 -2.36 -44.00
N SER A 276 -22.20 -3.19 -43.54
CA SER A 276 -22.39 -4.64 -43.49
C SER A 276 -23.52 -5.03 -42.54
N GLU A 277 -23.55 -4.42 -41.35
CA GLU A 277 -24.56 -4.67 -40.34
C GLU A 277 -25.93 -4.13 -40.75
N TRP A 278 -26.01 -2.92 -41.31
CA TRP A 278 -27.26 -2.38 -41.84
C TRP A 278 -27.82 -3.25 -42.97
N ASN A 279 -26.98 -3.69 -43.93
CA ASN A 279 -27.42 -4.57 -45.01
C ASN A 279 -27.95 -5.91 -44.48
N ARG A 280 -27.29 -6.49 -43.47
CA ARG A 280 -27.75 -7.70 -42.79
C ARG A 280 -29.14 -7.50 -42.21
N LEU A 281 -29.33 -6.47 -41.38
CA LEU A 281 -30.61 -6.13 -40.74
C LEU A 281 -31.72 -5.80 -41.74
N MET A 282 -31.40 -5.25 -42.91
CA MET A 282 -32.37 -4.91 -43.95
C MET A 282 -32.86 -6.10 -44.78
N THR A 283 -32.20 -7.25 -44.71
CA THR A 283 -32.56 -8.45 -45.51
C THR A 283 -33.98 -8.94 -45.20
N GLU A 284 -34.45 -8.76 -43.97
CA GLU A 284 -35.77 -9.22 -43.52
C GLU A 284 -36.89 -8.19 -43.72
N GLN A 285 -36.60 -6.98 -44.23
CA GLN A 285 -37.56 -5.87 -44.23
C GLN A 285 -38.89 -6.23 -44.93
N GLU A 286 -38.84 -6.69 -46.17
CA GLU A 286 -40.05 -7.00 -46.95
C GLU A 286 -40.84 -8.15 -46.29
N THR A 287 -40.13 -9.18 -45.83
CA THR A 287 -40.72 -10.31 -45.11
C THR A 287 -41.43 -9.86 -43.84
N PHE A 288 -40.81 -8.96 -43.07
CA PHE A 288 -41.41 -8.38 -41.86
C PHE A 288 -42.68 -7.61 -42.21
N ILE A 289 -42.64 -6.70 -43.19
CA ILE A 289 -43.79 -5.86 -43.55
C ILE A 289 -44.96 -6.72 -44.04
N GLN A 290 -44.71 -7.75 -44.87
CA GLN A 290 -45.76 -8.65 -45.33
C GLN A 290 -46.40 -9.42 -44.16
N LYS A 291 -45.61 -9.89 -43.19
CA LYS A 291 -46.13 -10.56 -41.99
C LYS A 291 -46.97 -9.60 -41.13
N VAL A 292 -46.57 -8.34 -40.99
CA VAL A 292 -47.37 -7.34 -40.26
C VAL A 292 -48.70 -7.08 -40.95
N LEU A 293 -48.70 -6.83 -42.27
CA LEU A 293 -49.89 -6.40 -43.01
C LEU A 293 -50.86 -7.54 -43.36
N ARG A 294 -50.36 -8.75 -43.62
CA ARG A 294 -51.16 -9.90 -44.07
C ARG A 294 -51.27 -11.02 -43.04
N GLY A 295 -50.40 -11.04 -42.03
CA GLY A 295 -50.32 -12.10 -41.04
C GLY A 295 -51.21 -11.88 -39.82
N THR A 296 -51.51 -12.97 -39.12
CA THR A 296 -52.27 -12.99 -37.85
C THR A 296 -51.36 -13.03 -36.61
N GLU A 297 -50.05 -13.08 -36.80
CA GLU A 297 -49.05 -13.16 -35.72
C GLU A 297 -49.13 -11.92 -34.82
N ILE A 298 -49.11 -12.12 -33.50
CA ILE A 298 -49.08 -11.01 -32.52
C ILE A 298 -47.64 -10.54 -32.32
N ASN A 299 -46.71 -11.48 -32.31
CA ASN A 299 -45.28 -11.25 -32.14
C ASN A 299 -44.51 -11.79 -33.33
N ILE A 300 -43.52 -11.03 -33.80
CA ILE A 300 -42.61 -11.41 -34.88
C ILE A 300 -41.18 -11.37 -34.35
N ASN A 301 -40.36 -12.37 -34.66
CA ASN A 301 -38.93 -12.31 -34.38
C ASN A 301 -38.25 -11.47 -35.47
N VAL A 302 -37.56 -10.39 -35.06
CA VAL A 302 -36.75 -9.54 -35.95
C VAL A 302 -35.29 -9.76 -35.63
N GLU A 303 -34.49 -10.11 -36.64
CA GLU A 303 -33.06 -10.34 -36.46
C GLU A 303 -32.38 -9.11 -35.82
N GLY A 304 -31.51 -9.34 -34.83
CA GLY A 304 -30.81 -8.26 -34.10
C GLY A 304 -31.64 -7.51 -33.06
N ILE A 305 -32.97 -7.73 -33.00
CA ILE A 305 -33.87 -7.11 -32.02
C ILE A 305 -34.51 -8.15 -31.09
N GLY A 306 -34.98 -9.27 -31.67
CA GLY A 306 -35.73 -10.32 -30.98
C GLY A 306 -37.23 -10.26 -31.25
N MET A 307 -38.02 -10.87 -30.36
CA MET A 307 -39.49 -10.91 -30.47
C MET A 307 -40.11 -9.54 -30.21
N VAL A 308 -40.85 -8.99 -31.17
CA VAL A 308 -41.52 -7.69 -31.09
C VAL A 308 -43.03 -7.83 -31.32
N GLU A 309 -43.83 -7.06 -30.59
CA GLU A 309 -45.27 -6.96 -30.78
C GLU A 309 -45.59 -6.10 -32.00
N VAL A 310 -46.45 -6.62 -32.88
CA VAL A 310 -46.79 -5.95 -34.15
C VAL A 310 -48.26 -5.58 -34.29
N GLY A 311 -49.08 -5.87 -33.27
CA GLY A 311 -50.52 -5.59 -33.28
C GLY A 311 -50.84 -4.13 -33.60
N GLY A 312 -50.16 -3.19 -32.94
CA GLY A 312 -50.32 -1.76 -33.15
C GLY A 312 -49.78 -1.22 -34.48
N LEU A 313 -49.04 -2.03 -35.26
CA LEU A 313 -48.41 -1.60 -36.51
C LEU A 313 -49.31 -1.77 -37.74
N ARG A 314 -50.33 -2.62 -37.66
CA ARG A 314 -51.23 -2.95 -38.80
C ARG A 314 -52.01 -1.78 -39.38
N LYS A 315 -52.18 -0.71 -38.59
CA LYS A 315 -52.89 0.52 -39.01
C LYS A 315 -52.07 1.40 -39.95
N TYR A 316 -50.76 1.17 -40.05
CA TYR A 316 -49.86 1.99 -40.85
C TYR A 316 -49.69 1.44 -42.26
N SER A 317 -49.38 2.33 -43.21
CA SER A 317 -49.15 1.96 -44.60
C SER A 317 -47.81 1.24 -44.79
N HIS A 318 -47.71 0.44 -45.86
CA HIS A 318 -46.47 -0.23 -46.25
C HIS A 318 -45.28 0.74 -46.36
N VAL A 319 -45.51 1.92 -46.94
CA VAL A 319 -44.47 2.94 -47.13
C VAL A 319 -43.92 3.44 -45.80
N LEU A 320 -44.82 3.80 -44.86
CA LEU A 320 -44.41 4.31 -43.55
C LEU A 320 -43.71 3.25 -42.70
N LEU A 321 -44.21 2.00 -42.74
CA LEU A 321 -43.57 0.88 -42.04
C LEU A 321 -42.17 0.59 -42.60
N SER A 322 -41.99 0.64 -43.92
CA SER A 322 -40.69 0.48 -44.57
C SER A 322 -39.70 1.56 -44.13
N GLN A 323 -40.12 2.83 -44.11
CA GLN A 323 -39.28 3.94 -43.64
C GLN A 323 -38.92 3.82 -42.15
N ALA A 324 -39.88 3.49 -41.29
CA ALA A 324 -39.64 3.32 -39.86
C ALA A 324 -38.70 2.15 -39.58
N PHE A 325 -38.87 1.04 -40.29
CA PHE A 325 -37.99 -0.12 -40.19
C PHE A 325 -36.56 0.21 -40.63
N ASP A 326 -36.38 0.89 -41.77
CA ASP A 326 -35.06 1.34 -42.23
C ASP A 326 -34.40 2.26 -41.20
N LEU A 327 -35.14 3.25 -40.68
CA LEU A 327 -34.67 4.14 -39.62
C LEU A 327 -34.21 3.37 -38.37
N LYS A 328 -34.99 2.38 -37.94
CA LYS A 328 -34.66 1.53 -36.78
C LYS A 328 -33.37 0.74 -37.02
N MET A 329 -33.23 0.10 -38.17
CA MET A 329 -32.09 -0.75 -38.47
C MET A 329 -30.82 0.07 -38.67
N ARG A 330 -30.90 1.22 -39.37
CA ARG A 330 -29.78 2.17 -39.46
C ARG A 330 -29.33 2.63 -38.09
N MET A 331 -30.26 3.03 -37.23
CA MET A 331 -29.92 3.48 -35.87
C MET A 331 -29.31 2.34 -35.05
N THR A 332 -29.80 1.11 -35.19
CA THR A 332 -29.26 -0.05 -34.48
C THR A 332 -27.82 -0.33 -34.89
N ALA A 333 -27.52 -0.34 -36.20
CA ALA A 333 -26.17 -0.51 -36.72
C ALA A 333 -25.25 0.66 -36.32
N TYR A 334 -25.72 1.90 -36.45
CA TYR A 334 -24.94 3.10 -36.12
C TYR A 334 -24.64 3.19 -34.62
N TRP A 335 -25.60 2.83 -33.76
CA TRP A 335 -25.43 2.91 -32.31
C TRP A 335 -24.25 2.10 -31.80
N ASN A 336 -23.99 0.93 -32.40
CA ASN A 336 -22.80 0.14 -32.07
C ASN A 336 -21.49 0.88 -32.36
N VAL A 337 -21.46 1.69 -33.44
CA VAL A 337 -20.31 2.55 -33.78
C VAL A 337 -20.14 3.65 -32.73
N VAL A 338 -21.24 4.30 -32.33
CA VAL A 338 -21.25 5.35 -31.28
C VAL A 338 -20.66 4.81 -29.97
N LEU A 339 -21.19 3.68 -29.48
CA LEU A 339 -20.78 3.10 -28.20
C LEU A 339 -19.30 2.71 -28.22
N ARG A 340 -18.83 2.08 -29.30
CA ARG A 340 -17.43 1.70 -29.45
C ARG A 340 -16.51 2.92 -29.49
N ARG A 341 -16.89 3.93 -30.27
CA ARG A 341 -16.14 5.18 -30.40
C ARG A 341 -15.97 5.87 -29.05
N LEU A 342 -17.03 5.97 -28.24
CA LEU A 342 -16.96 6.57 -26.92
C LEU A 342 -15.93 5.87 -26.02
N ILE A 343 -15.96 4.53 -25.96
CA ILE A 343 -15.02 3.74 -25.15
C ILE A 343 -13.58 3.89 -25.65
N ASP A 344 -13.34 3.81 -26.95
CA ASP A 344 -12.00 3.96 -27.53
C ASP A 344 -11.42 5.35 -27.23
N ILE A 345 -12.22 6.39 -27.42
CA ILE A 345 -11.87 7.79 -27.16
C ILE A 345 -11.56 8.02 -25.67
N MET A 346 -12.39 7.47 -24.76
CA MET A 346 -12.14 7.53 -23.32
C MET A 346 -10.82 6.87 -22.92
N GLY A 347 -10.55 5.67 -23.45
CA GLY A 347 -9.32 4.94 -23.18
C GLY A 347 -8.08 5.74 -23.60
N LEU A 348 -8.11 6.34 -24.80
CA LEU A 348 -7.02 7.18 -25.31
C LEU A 348 -6.81 8.43 -24.48
N HIS A 349 -7.88 9.16 -24.17
CA HIS A 349 -7.79 10.37 -23.37
C HIS A 349 -7.30 10.09 -21.96
N LEU A 350 -7.78 9.02 -21.32
CA LEU A 350 -7.33 8.61 -20.00
C LEU A 350 -5.81 8.34 -19.98
N GLN A 351 -5.30 7.57 -20.95
CA GLN A 351 -3.85 7.28 -21.05
C GLN A 351 -3.03 8.56 -21.24
N LEU A 352 -3.49 9.47 -22.10
CA LEU A 352 -2.83 10.75 -22.33
C LEU A 352 -2.82 11.63 -21.08
N SER A 353 -3.97 11.75 -20.41
CA SER A 353 -4.15 12.61 -19.24
C SER A 353 -3.36 12.11 -18.03
N VAL A 354 -3.35 10.80 -17.79
CA VAL A 354 -2.50 10.17 -16.76
C VAL A 354 -1.02 10.38 -17.07
N SER A 355 -0.61 10.23 -18.34
CA SER A 355 0.77 10.48 -18.75
C SER A 355 1.19 11.94 -18.54
N ASN A 356 0.30 12.89 -18.85
CA ASN A 356 0.55 14.32 -18.61
C ASN A 356 0.64 14.63 -17.10
N LEU A 357 -0.27 14.07 -16.28
CA LEU A 357 -0.21 14.20 -14.83
C LEU A 357 1.15 13.80 -14.29
N VAL A 358 1.63 12.60 -14.62
CA VAL A 358 2.87 12.05 -14.06
C VAL A 358 4.10 12.73 -14.63
N ASN A 359 4.16 12.94 -15.95
CA ASN A 359 5.39 13.38 -16.60
C ASN A 359 5.58 14.90 -16.62
N LYS A 360 4.49 15.68 -16.66
CA LYS A 360 4.52 17.13 -16.88
C LYS A 360 4.04 17.93 -15.68
N ASP A 361 2.89 17.57 -15.11
CA ASP A 361 2.19 18.46 -14.19
C ASP A 361 2.57 18.24 -12.72
N MET A 362 2.79 16.99 -12.29
CA MET A 362 3.05 16.63 -10.88
C MET A 362 4.22 17.38 -10.25
N GLU A 363 5.37 17.39 -10.91
CA GLU A 363 6.58 18.03 -10.40
C GLU A 363 6.39 19.54 -10.25
N MET A 364 5.76 20.18 -11.24
CA MET A 364 5.48 21.62 -11.21
C MET A 364 4.50 21.98 -10.10
N GLU A 365 3.41 21.22 -9.93
CA GLU A 365 2.39 21.52 -8.92
C GLU A 365 2.94 21.37 -7.49
N ILE A 366 3.72 20.30 -7.22
CA ILE A 366 4.38 20.12 -5.91
C ILE A 366 5.38 21.25 -5.63
N MET A 367 6.17 21.65 -6.63
CA MET A 367 7.14 22.73 -6.48
C MET A 367 6.47 24.09 -6.24
N ASN A 368 5.37 24.38 -6.94
CA ASN A 368 4.61 25.61 -6.75
C ASN A 368 3.98 25.69 -5.36
N GLU A 369 3.43 24.58 -4.86
CA GLU A 369 2.86 24.53 -3.51
C GLU A 369 3.92 24.75 -2.42
N LEU A 370 5.12 24.19 -2.64
CA LEU A 370 6.25 24.31 -1.70
C LEU A 370 6.90 25.70 -1.71
N LEU A 371 6.96 26.36 -2.88
CA LEU A 371 7.59 27.67 -3.07
C LEU A 371 6.59 28.84 -3.05
N GLY A 372 5.29 28.57 -2.90
CA GLY A 372 4.22 29.54 -3.03
C GLY A 372 4.22 30.62 -1.93
N PRO A 373 3.80 31.86 -2.25
CA PRO A 373 3.85 33.01 -1.34
C PRO A 373 2.94 32.86 -0.11
N ASN A 374 1.94 31.97 -0.16
CA ASN A 374 0.93 31.80 0.88
C ASN A 374 1.33 30.83 2.01
N HIS A 375 2.50 30.17 1.92
CA HIS A 375 2.92 29.12 2.88
C HIS A 375 4.15 29.49 3.73
N GLY A 376 4.34 30.78 4.03
CA GLY A 376 5.01 31.36 5.20
C GLY A 376 6.34 30.77 5.68
N GLY A 377 7.17 30.23 4.79
CA GLY A 377 8.49 29.67 5.12
C GLY A 377 8.96 28.51 4.25
N GLY A 378 8.13 28.02 3.31
CA GLY A 378 8.54 27.13 2.22
C GLY A 378 9.50 25.99 2.61
N ILE A 379 10.61 25.87 1.88
CA ILE A 379 11.69 24.90 2.12
C ILE A 379 12.39 25.12 3.47
N GLU A 380 12.40 26.36 4.00
CA GLU A 380 13.05 26.67 5.28
C GLU A 380 12.37 25.95 6.45
N ARG A 381 11.05 25.71 6.37
CA ARG A 381 10.32 24.89 7.34
C ARG A 381 10.73 23.41 7.34
N MET A 382 11.35 22.91 6.26
CA MET A 382 11.92 21.56 6.27
C MET A 382 13.16 21.43 7.16
N LEU A 383 13.78 22.55 7.53
CA LEU A 383 14.88 22.59 8.49
C LEU A 383 14.37 22.44 9.93
N GLU A 384 13.06 22.64 10.15
CA GLU A 384 12.40 22.46 11.43
C GLU A 384 12.01 20.98 11.61
N GLU A 385 12.55 20.35 12.65
CA GLU A 385 12.17 18.99 13.01
C GLU A 385 10.80 19.00 13.70
N PRO A 386 9.88 18.08 13.37
CA PRO A 386 8.59 18.00 14.06
C PRO A 386 8.79 17.90 15.58
N PRO A 387 8.04 18.66 16.42
CA PRO A 387 8.26 18.69 17.86
C PRO A 387 8.28 17.30 18.52
N SER A 388 7.44 16.38 18.05
CA SER A 388 7.38 14.99 18.51
C SER A 388 8.66 14.20 18.21
N MET A 389 9.23 14.38 17.02
CA MET A 389 10.49 13.76 16.59
C MET A 389 11.70 14.40 17.26
N ALA A 390 11.71 15.73 17.41
CA ALA A 390 12.74 16.44 18.14
C ALA A 390 12.82 15.98 19.61
N VAL A 391 11.66 15.85 20.29
CA VAL A 391 11.60 15.32 21.66
C VAL A 391 12.08 13.87 21.71
N LYS A 392 11.66 13.02 20.77
CA LYS A 392 12.09 11.61 20.71
C LYS A 392 13.61 11.50 20.48
N ARG A 393 14.15 12.23 19.50
CA ARG A 393 15.59 12.28 19.20
C ARG A 393 16.39 12.78 20.40
N GLN A 394 15.93 13.84 21.05
CA GLN A 394 16.60 14.38 22.23
C GLN A 394 16.60 13.38 23.40
N LYS A 395 15.49 12.66 23.64
CA LYS A 395 15.41 11.58 24.64
C LYS A 395 16.38 10.44 24.30
N LEU A 396 16.46 10.05 23.03
CA LEU A 396 17.35 9.00 22.56
C LEU A 396 18.82 9.39 22.74
N ILE A 397 19.21 10.60 22.31
CA ILE A 397 20.57 11.14 22.46
C ILE A 397 20.95 11.22 23.95
N LYS A 398 20.06 11.74 24.81
CA LYS A 398 20.30 11.79 26.27
C LYS A 398 20.49 10.38 26.86
N SER A 399 19.70 9.40 26.41
CA SER A 399 19.78 8.02 26.89
C SER A 399 21.06 7.32 26.41
N ILE A 400 21.45 7.53 25.15
CA ILE A 400 22.70 7.04 24.57
C ILE A 400 23.89 7.63 25.32
N LYS A 401 23.89 8.93 25.62
CA LYS A 401 24.93 9.57 26.42
C LYS A 401 25.06 8.92 27.79
N LYS A 402 23.94 8.79 28.53
CA LYS A 402 23.92 8.13 29.84
C LYS A 402 24.44 6.69 29.79
N LEU A 403 24.10 5.92 28.76
CA LEU A 403 24.59 4.54 28.59
C LEU A 403 26.08 4.48 28.26
N LYS A 404 26.60 5.43 27.47
CA LYS A 404 28.05 5.56 27.22
C LYS A 404 28.80 5.90 28.51
N ASP A 405 28.31 6.87 29.26
CA ASP A 405 28.89 7.27 30.55
C ASP A 405 28.85 6.09 31.55
N SER A 406 27.73 5.36 31.59
CA SER A 406 27.60 4.16 32.43
C SER A 406 28.55 3.04 32.01
N LYS A 407 28.74 2.83 30.69
CA LYS A 407 29.70 1.87 30.16
C LYS A 407 31.12 2.22 30.58
N GLU A 408 31.49 3.51 30.51
CA GLU A 408 32.80 3.98 30.94
C GLU A 408 33.04 3.77 32.44
N VAL A 409 32.05 4.06 33.29
CA VAL A 409 32.13 3.82 34.74
C VAL A 409 32.27 2.32 35.04
N VAL A 410 31.51 1.47 34.36
CA VAL A 410 31.63 0.01 34.53
C VAL A 410 33.00 -0.48 34.06
N CYS A 411 33.53 0.03 32.95
CA CYS A 411 34.89 -0.27 32.50
C CYS A 411 35.92 0.13 33.56
N LYS A 412 35.86 1.35 34.11
CA LYS A 412 36.77 1.79 35.20
C LYS A 412 36.70 0.90 36.43
N ILE A 413 35.49 0.52 36.88
CA ILE A 413 35.31 -0.39 38.02
C ILE A 413 35.87 -1.79 37.73
N MET A 414 35.72 -2.28 36.49
CA MET A 414 36.30 -3.54 36.08
C MET A 414 37.83 -3.45 36.06
N ASP A 415 38.38 -2.40 35.46
CA ASP A 415 39.82 -2.16 35.37
C ASP A 415 40.43 -2.04 36.79
N ASP A 416 39.85 -1.21 37.66
CA ASP A 416 40.30 -1.06 39.06
C ASP A 416 40.26 -2.38 39.84
N ARG A 417 39.28 -3.26 39.58
CA ARG A 417 39.23 -4.61 40.18
C ARG A 417 40.32 -5.55 39.65
N PHE A 418 40.74 -5.38 38.39
CA PHE A 418 41.88 -6.11 37.84
C PHE A 418 43.22 -5.56 38.35
N THR A 419 43.34 -4.25 38.55
CA THR A 419 44.55 -3.61 39.09
C THR A 419 44.76 -3.93 40.58
N ILE A 420 43.69 -3.99 41.39
CA ILE A 420 43.77 -4.38 42.81
C ILE A 420 44.23 -5.84 42.98
N ARG A 421 43.98 -6.72 42.00
CA ARG A 421 44.49 -8.11 42.00
C ARG A 421 45.99 -8.22 41.64
N GLN A 422 46.66 -7.13 41.26
CA GLN A 422 48.09 -7.12 40.89
C GLN A 422 49.01 -6.44 41.92
N LEU A 423 48.55 -6.13 43.12
CA LEU A 423 49.47 -5.75 44.22
C LEU A 423 50.21 -7.01 44.71
N PRO A 424 51.55 -7.06 44.65
CA PRO A 424 52.29 -8.16 45.26
C PRO A 424 52.14 -8.06 46.78
N CYS A 425 51.65 -9.13 47.42
CA CYS A 425 51.86 -9.34 48.85
C CYS A 425 53.38 -9.45 49.09
N VAL A 426 54.04 -8.34 49.38
CA VAL A 426 55.36 -8.35 50.03
C VAL A 426 55.10 -8.34 51.53
N ILE A 427 55.11 -9.52 52.14
CA ILE A 427 55.54 -9.71 53.53
C ILE A 427 56.32 -11.02 53.54
N ASP A 428 57.64 -10.94 53.31
CA ASP A 428 58.57 -11.97 53.76
C ASP A 428 59.27 -11.44 55.02
N ASN A 429 59.37 -12.31 56.03
CA ASN A 429 60.02 -12.11 57.32
C ASN A 429 61.53 -11.83 57.20
#